data_AF-A0AAV1LHN5-F1
#
_entry.id   AF-A0AAV1LHN5-F1
#
_cell.length_a   1.000
_cell.length_b   1.000
_cell.length_c   1.000
_cell.angle_alpha   90.00
_cell.angle_beta   90.00
_cell.angle_gamma   90.00
#
_symmetry.space_group_name_H-M   'P 1'
#
loop_
_entity.id
_entity.type
_entity.pdbx_description
1 polymer ?
#
loop_
_entity_poly.entity_id
_entity_poly.type
_entity_poly.pdbx_seq_one_letter_code
_entity_poly.pdbx_strand_id
1 'polypeptide(L)'
;MLGVNRIRTTPYHPQSNGAVERWHRSLKTALSTRLSHGSWVEELPTVLLGLRAAGRSDSGVSAAELTFGRNLRLPGDIYDNSSNNCNVNDYCLVDKIRDTIRSYKPTSDNSRNCQSFLCTKTYVTVNMSLFGTIQYVNL
;
A
#
# COMPACT_ATOMS: atom_id res chain seq x y z
N MET A 1 25.75 -32.06 17.64
CA MET A 1 25.90 -31.25 16.41
C MET A 1 24.52 -30.88 15.91
N LEU A 2 24.26 -29.61 15.56
CA LEU A 2 22.94 -29.08 15.17
C LEU A 2 22.46 -29.46 13.75
N GLY A 3 23.13 -30.38 13.05
CA GLY A 3 22.74 -30.80 11.69
C GLY A 3 22.80 -29.70 10.62
N VAL A 4 23.42 -28.55 10.91
CA VAL A 4 23.46 -27.40 10.01
C VAL A 4 24.57 -27.58 8.97
N ASN A 5 24.21 -27.55 7.68
CA ASN A 5 25.16 -27.49 6.58
C ASN A 5 25.43 -26.03 6.18
N ARG A 6 26.70 -25.61 6.21
CA ARG A 6 27.09 -24.24 5.83
C ARG A 6 27.46 -24.18 4.35
N ILE A 7 26.59 -23.53 3.57
CA ILE A 7 26.84 -23.20 2.17
C ILE A 7 27.63 -21.88 2.11
N ARG A 8 28.72 -21.84 1.33
CA ARG A 8 29.50 -20.62 1.10
C ARG A 8 29.25 -20.12 -0.32
N THR A 9 28.93 -18.83 -0.44
CA THR A 9 28.91 -18.13 -1.73
C THR A 9 30.32 -17.72 -2.10
N THR A 10 30.69 -17.87 -3.38
CA THR A 10 31.98 -17.39 -3.88
C THR A 10 32.03 -15.85 -3.88
N PRO A 11 33.21 -15.24 -3.63
CA PRO A 11 33.34 -13.79 -3.75
C PRO A 11 33.01 -13.33 -5.18
N TYR A 12 32.46 -12.12 -5.31
CA TYR A 12 32.06 -11.50 -6.59
C TYR A 12 30.93 -12.20 -7.36
N HIS A 13 30.10 -13.00 -6.69
CA HIS A 13 28.94 -13.64 -7.32
C HIS A 13 27.59 -13.10 -6.75
N PRO A 14 27.16 -11.89 -7.17
CA PRO A 14 25.97 -11.22 -6.63
C PRO A 14 24.66 -11.98 -6.91
N GLN A 15 24.65 -12.87 -7.90
CA GLN A 15 23.47 -13.67 -8.24
C GLN A 15 23.13 -14.70 -7.15
N SER A 16 24.10 -15.21 -6.39
CA SER A 16 23.85 -16.21 -5.33
C SER A 16 23.02 -15.67 -4.18
N ASN A 17 23.13 -14.37 -3.88
CA ASN A 17 22.47 -13.73 -2.73
C ASN A 17 21.40 -12.70 -3.13
N GLY A 18 21.05 -12.63 -4.42
CA GLY A 18 20.19 -11.58 -4.94
C GLY A 18 18.81 -11.50 -4.27
N ALA A 19 18.24 -12.63 -3.83
CA ALA A 19 16.95 -12.62 -3.12
C ALA A 19 17.04 -11.94 -1.75
N VAL A 20 18.09 -12.24 -0.97
CA VAL A 20 18.36 -11.64 0.33
C VAL A 20 18.69 -10.15 0.17
N GLU A 21 19.50 -9.80 -0.82
CA GLU A 21 19.86 -8.41 -1.11
C GLU A 21 18.65 -7.56 -1.54
N ARG A 22 17.75 -8.11 -2.35
CA ARG A 22 16.47 -7.45 -2.70
C ARG A 22 15.61 -7.24 -1.46
N TRP A 23 15.48 -8.26 -0.61
CA TRP A 23 14.72 -8.14 0.64
C TRP A 23 15.34 -7.10 1.59
N HIS A 24 16.66 -7.07 1.73
CA HIS A 24 17.36 -6.04 2.51
C HIS A 24 17.15 -4.63 1.96
N ARG A 25 17.07 -4.45 0.63
CA ARG A 25 16.73 -3.14 0.04
C ARG A 25 15.34 -2.69 0.46
N SER A 26 14.33 -3.56 0.35
CA SER A 26 12.96 -3.26 0.81
C SER A 26 12.90 -2.93 2.30
N LEU A 27 13.63 -3.69 3.12
CA LEU A 27 13.74 -3.44 4.56
C LEU A 27 14.31 -2.05 4.86
N LYS A 28 15.43 -1.69 4.23
CA LYS A 28 16.06 -0.37 4.41
C LYS A 28 15.13 0.75 3.98
N THR A 29 14.46 0.62 2.84
CA THR A 29 13.49 1.62 2.38
C THR A 29 12.35 1.81 3.38
N ALA A 30 11.78 0.70 3.89
CA ALA A 30 10.68 0.76 4.85
C ALA A 30 11.11 1.31 6.23
N LEU A 31 12.37 1.10 6.63
CA LEU A 31 12.92 1.74 7.83
C LEU A 31 13.12 3.25 7.59
N SER A 32 13.72 3.64 6.46
CA SER A 32 13.97 5.05 6.15
C SER A 32 12.70 5.90 6.12
N THR A 33 11.56 5.34 5.68
CA THR A 33 10.28 6.08 5.68
C THR A 33 9.70 6.28 7.08
N ARG A 34 10.00 5.40 8.03
CA ARG A 34 9.47 5.45 9.41
C ARG A 34 10.44 6.04 10.42
N LEU A 35 11.71 6.22 10.06
CA LEU A 35 12.76 6.74 10.93
C LEU A 35 12.65 8.25 11.24
N SER A 36 11.66 8.96 10.70
CA SER A 36 11.47 10.40 10.94
C SER A 36 11.23 10.77 12.41
N HIS A 37 10.89 9.81 13.28
CA HIS A 37 10.43 10.08 14.65
C HIS A 37 11.07 9.25 15.78
N GLY A 38 12.12 8.44 15.53
CA GLY A 38 12.66 7.60 16.61
C GLY A 38 13.88 6.73 16.28
N SER A 39 14.25 5.85 17.22
CA SER A 39 15.31 4.85 17.04
C SER A 39 14.85 3.77 16.06
N TRP A 40 15.72 3.40 15.11
CA TRP A 40 15.42 2.34 14.13
C TRP A 40 15.09 1.00 14.79
N VAL A 41 15.60 0.75 16.00
CA VAL A 41 15.39 -0.49 16.76
C VAL A 41 13.94 -0.61 17.23
N GLU A 42 13.32 0.50 17.62
CA GLU A 42 11.94 0.54 18.11
C GLU A 42 10.94 0.36 16.97
N GLU A 43 11.26 0.86 15.78
CA GLU A 43 10.42 0.75 14.59
C GLU A 43 10.56 -0.59 13.85
N LEU A 44 11.65 -1.33 14.12
CA LEU A 44 11.97 -2.58 13.45
C LEU A 44 10.86 -3.64 13.54
N PRO A 45 10.23 -3.92 14.71
CA PRO A 45 9.18 -4.92 14.80
C PRO A 45 7.97 -4.59 13.92
N THR A 46 7.59 -3.31 13.90
CA THR A 46 6.44 -2.83 13.11
C THR A 46 6.72 -2.90 11.62
N VAL A 47 7.93 -2.51 11.18
CA VAL A 47 8.35 -2.63 9.78
C VAL A 47 8.42 -4.10 9.35
N LEU A 48 8.98 -4.98 10.19
CA LEU A 48 9.04 -6.42 9.90
C LEU A 48 7.64 -7.05 9.83
N LEU A 49 6.71 -6.63 10.68
CA LEU A 49 5.33 -7.09 10.62
C LEU A 49 4.68 -6.69 9.29
N GLY A 50 4.82 -5.43 8.88
CA GLY A 50 4.30 -4.93 7.60
C GLY A 50 4.90 -5.68 6.41
N LEU A 51 6.22 -5.89 6.38
CA LEU A 51 6.89 -6.64 5.31
C LEU A 51 6.51 -8.13 5.25
N ARG A 52 6.14 -8.73 6.39
CA ARG A 52 5.69 -10.12 6.45
C ARG A 52 4.23 -10.29 6.06
N ALA A 53 3.41 -9.29 6.31
CA ALA A 53 2.00 -9.28 5.96
C ALA A 53 1.75 -8.81 4.52
N ALA A 54 2.61 -7.94 3.97
CA ALA A 54 2.51 -7.49 2.60
C ALA A 54 2.70 -8.64 1.59
N GLY A 55 1.81 -8.73 0.61
CA GLY A 55 1.96 -9.62 -0.53
C GLY A 55 3.20 -9.23 -1.34
N ARG A 56 4.03 -10.20 -1.70
CA ARG A 56 5.16 -9.94 -2.58
C ARG A 56 4.70 -9.87 -4.03
N SER A 57 5.24 -8.95 -4.82
CA SER A 57 4.87 -8.79 -6.23
C SER A 57 5.34 -9.95 -7.12
N ASP A 58 6.31 -10.74 -6.70
CA ASP A 58 6.85 -11.88 -7.45
C ASP A 58 5.99 -13.14 -7.31
N SER A 59 5.40 -13.37 -6.13
CA SER A 59 4.61 -14.57 -5.84
C SER A 59 3.11 -14.29 -5.70
N GLY A 60 2.70 -13.03 -5.52
CA GLY A 60 1.31 -12.66 -5.20
C GLY A 60 0.85 -13.06 -3.79
N VAL A 61 1.69 -13.80 -3.05
CA VAL A 61 1.40 -14.35 -1.73
C VAL A 61 2.27 -13.66 -0.68
N SER A 62 1.71 -13.49 0.52
CA SER A 62 2.38 -12.90 1.67
C SER A 62 3.34 -13.89 2.33
N ALA A 63 4.46 -13.42 2.90
CA ALA A 63 5.41 -14.30 3.59
C ALA A 63 4.77 -15.00 4.80
N ALA A 64 3.84 -14.33 5.47
CA ALA A 64 3.06 -14.90 6.55
C ALA A 64 2.12 -16.01 6.06
N GLU A 65 1.52 -15.85 4.90
CA GLU A 65 0.64 -16.85 4.31
C GLU A 65 1.43 -18.09 3.88
N LEU A 66 2.63 -17.91 3.31
CA LEU A 66 3.51 -19.04 2.99
C LEU A 66 4.00 -19.80 4.23
N THR A 67 4.14 -19.12 5.36
CA THR A 67 4.66 -19.73 6.60
C THR A 67 3.56 -20.37 7.46
N PHE A 68 2.42 -19.70 7.57
CA PHE A 68 1.32 -20.06 8.46
C PHE A 68 0.08 -20.59 7.75
N GLY A 69 0.06 -20.57 6.41
CA GLY A 69 -1.10 -20.95 5.59
C GLY A 69 -2.27 -19.98 5.66
N ARG A 70 -2.09 -18.80 6.26
CA ARG A 70 -3.14 -17.78 6.42
C ARG A 70 -2.55 -16.38 6.51
N ASN A 71 -3.36 -15.38 6.17
CA ASN A 71 -2.95 -13.98 6.35
C ASN A 71 -2.86 -13.60 7.83
N LEU A 72 -1.91 -12.75 8.19
CA LEU A 72 -1.80 -12.20 9.55
C LEU A 72 -2.94 -11.21 9.80
N ARG A 73 -3.55 -11.27 10.99
CA ARG A 73 -4.40 -10.19 11.48
C ARG A 73 -3.50 -9.09 12.04
N LEU A 74 -3.50 -7.93 11.41
CA LEU A 74 -2.78 -6.76 11.90
C LEU A 74 -3.64 -6.01 12.93
N PRO A 75 -3.03 -5.22 13.83
CA PRO A 75 -3.79 -4.36 14.75
C PRO A 75 -4.78 -3.44 14.04
N GLY A 76 -4.47 -2.97 12.82
CA GLY A 76 -5.39 -2.19 11.98
C GLY A 76 -6.67 -2.94 11.62
N ASP A 77 -6.58 -4.25 11.36
CA ASP A 77 -7.72 -5.10 10.99
C ASP A 77 -8.67 -5.36 12.17
N ILE A 78 -8.22 -5.12 13.40
CA ILE A 78 -9.02 -5.32 14.61
C ILE A 78 -9.96 -4.12 14.82
N TYR A 79 -9.53 -2.92 14.41
CA TYR A 79 -10.31 -1.69 14.51
C TYR A 79 -11.21 -1.43 13.30
N ASP A 80 -11.10 -2.24 12.24
CA ASP A 80 -12.18 -2.42 11.28
C ASP A 80 -13.33 -3.11 12.01
N ASN A 81 -14.07 -2.29 12.74
CA ASN A 81 -15.30 -2.65 13.43
C ASN A 81 -16.36 -2.91 12.36
N SER A 82 -16.19 -4.00 11.62
CA SER A 82 -17.20 -4.61 10.78
C SER A 82 -18.24 -5.30 11.67
N SER A 83 -18.73 -4.59 12.69
CA SER A 83 -20.12 -4.68 13.08
C SER A 83 -20.96 -3.86 12.09
N ASN A 84 -20.84 -4.14 10.79
CA ASN A 84 -21.87 -3.80 9.82
C ASN A 84 -22.70 -5.06 9.54
N ASN A 85 -23.17 -5.68 10.62
CA ASN A 85 -24.45 -6.36 10.58
C ASN A 85 -25.53 -5.33 10.95
N CYS A 86 -25.56 -4.24 10.18
CA CYS A 86 -26.62 -3.27 10.23
C CYS A 86 -27.21 -3.24 8.82
N ASN A 87 -28.43 -3.78 8.71
CA ASN A 87 -29.34 -3.53 7.60
C ASN A 87 -29.69 -2.03 7.63
N VAL A 88 -28.74 -1.18 7.27
CA VAL A 88 -28.99 0.23 7.01
C VAL A 88 -29.15 0.30 5.51
N ASN A 89 -30.42 0.16 5.09
CA ASN A 89 -30.90 0.45 3.75
C ASN A 89 -29.96 1.43 3.02
N ASP A 90 -29.23 0.91 2.03
CA ASP A 90 -28.21 1.61 1.21
C ASP A 90 -28.68 2.98 0.69
N TYR A 91 -29.98 3.20 0.61
CA TYR A 91 -30.62 4.46 0.25
C TYR A 91 -30.27 5.63 1.18
N CYS A 92 -30.04 5.40 2.48
CA CYS A 92 -29.73 6.48 3.43
C CYS A 92 -28.36 7.14 3.15
N LEU A 93 -27.37 6.35 2.74
CA LEU A 93 -26.06 6.87 2.32
C LEU A 93 -26.19 7.68 1.04
N VAL A 94 -26.93 7.15 0.06
CA VAL A 94 -27.16 7.83 -1.23
C VAL A 94 -27.94 9.14 -1.03
N ASP A 95 -28.91 9.16 -0.13
CA ASP A 95 -29.68 10.37 0.21
C ASP A 95 -28.80 11.41 0.91
N LYS A 96 -27.97 10.98 1.88
CA LYS A 96 -27.01 11.87 2.55
C LYS A 96 -26.02 12.49 1.56
N ILE A 97 -25.52 11.70 0.60
CA ILE A 97 -24.63 12.20 -0.47
C ILE A 97 -25.39 13.22 -1.34
N ARG A 98 -26.63 12.90 -1.74
CA ARG A 98 -27.45 13.79 -2.57
C ARG A 98 -27.73 15.13 -1.89
N ASP A 99 -28.02 15.12 -0.60
CA ASP A 99 -28.25 16.33 0.19
C ASP A 99 -26.97 17.15 0.37
N THR A 100 -25.84 16.48 0.57
CA THR A 100 -24.53 17.14 0.66
C THR A 100 -24.16 17.82 -0.65
N ILE A 101 -24.34 17.15 -1.80
CA ILE A 101 -24.08 17.73 -3.12
C ILE A 101 -25.00 18.93 -3.39
N ARG A 102 -26.28 18.85 -3.01
CA ARG A 102 -27.23 19.97 -3.15
C ARG A 102 -26.90 21.18 -2.28
N SER A 103 -26.25 20.96 -1.13
CA SER A 103 -25.86 22.05 -0.23
C SER A 103 -24.74 22.93 -0.82
N TYR A 104 -23.93 22.40 -1.73
CA TYR A 104 -22.93 23.17 -2.45
C TYR A 104 -23.61 23.96 -3.59
N LYS A 105 -23.77 25.28 -3.39
CA LYS A 105 -24.14 26.17 -4.50
C LYS A 105 -22.91 26.44 -5.37
N PRO A 106 -23.03 26.36 -6.72
CA PRO A 106 -21.95 26.78 -7.59
C PRO A 106 -21.72 28.29 -7.40
N THR A 107 -20.52 28.66 -6.94
CA THR A 107 -20.08 30.05 -6.92
C THR A 107 -20.08 30.54 -8.37
N SER A 108 -20.80 31.63 -8.66
CA SER A 108 -20.78 32.26 -9.99
C SER A 108 -19.38 32.81 -10.23
N ASP A 109 -18.56 32.09 -10.98
CA ASP A 109 -17.30 32.61 -11.49
C ASP A 109 -17.61 33.53 -12.67
N ASN A 110 -17.43 34.84 -12.48
CA ASN A 110 -17.56 35.86 -13.53
C ASN A 110 -16.22 36.03 -14.26
N SER A 111 -15.52 34.94 -14.53
CA SER A 111 -14.35 34.91 -15.39
C SER A 111 -14.80 34.69 -16.84
N ARG A 112 -14.94 35.79 -17.57
CA ARG A 112 -15.10 35.78 -19.03
C ARG A 112 -13.77 35.43 -19.67
N ASN A 113 -13.35 34.17 -19.63
CA ASN A 113 -12.54 33.61 -20.72
C ASN A 113 -12.42 32.08 -20.66
N CYS A 114 -12.60 31.50 -21.84
CA CYS A 114 -12.02 30.24 -22.31
C CYS A 114 -12.66 28.91 -21.88
N GLN A 115 -13.55 28.47 -22.79
CA GLN A 115 -13.65 27.14 -23.39
C GLN A 115 -14.09 25.94 -22.54
N SER A 116 -15.30 25.51 -22.88
CA SER A 116 -15.96 24.24 -22.61
C SER A 116 -15.03 23.03 -22.45
N PHE A 117 -15.03 22.46 -21.25
CA PHE A 117 -14.85 21.02 -21.05
C PHE A 117 -15.91 20.54 -20.07
N LEU A 118 -16.96 19.92 -20.60
CA LEU A 118 -17.83 19.03 -19.82
C LEU A 118 -17.28 17.60 -19.92
N CYS A 119 -17.51 16.82 -18.85
CA CYS A 119 -17.28 15.37 -18.72
C CYS A 119 -15.79 14.96 -18.62
N THR A 120 -15.31 14.10 -17.73
CA THR A 120 -15.93 13.00 -16.95
C THR A 120 -14.91 12.48 -15.93
N LYS A 121 -15.38 11.82 -14.85
CA LYS A 121 -14.63 10.97 -13.89
C LYS A 121 -13.49 11.64 -13.09
N THR A 122 -13.78 11.99 -11.84
CA THR A 122 -12.74 12.21 -10.82
C THR A 122 -12.18 10.87 -10.37
N TYR A 123 -11.13 10.40 -11.04
CA TYR A 123 -10.21 9.42 -10.46
C TYR A 123 -9.43 10.13 -9.36
N VAL A 124 -9.47 9.60 -8.14
CA VAL A 124 -8.54 10.00 -7.08
C VAL A 124 -7.17 9.44 -7.47
N THR A 125 -6.39 10.22 -8.21
CA THR A 125 -4.96 9.98 -8.40
C THR A 125 -4.24 10.48 -7.14
N VAL A 126 -3.85 9.56 -6.27
CA VAL A 126 -2.80 9.86 -5.28
C VAL A 126 -1.52 10.05 -6.08
N ASN A 127 -1.12 11.31 -6.21
CA ASN A 127 0.04 11.73 -6.96
C ASN A 127 1.30 11.26 -6.21
N MET A 128 1.83 10.11 -6.60
CA MET A 128 3.13 9.62 -6.16
C MET A 128 4.18 10.10 -7.17
N SER A 129 4.35 11.42 -7.28
CA SER A 129 5.35 12.04 -8.13
C SER A 129 6.73 11.97 -7.50
N LEU A 130 7.34 10.77 -7.50
CA LEU A 130 8.79 10.65 -7.39
C LEU A 130 9.38 9.33 -7.89
N PHE A 131 8.81 8.62 -8.85
CA PHE A 131 9.57 7.60 -9.61
C PHE A 131 9.18 7.59 -11.09
N GLY A 132 10.23 7.55 -11.92
CA GLY A 132 10.17 7.76 -13.35
C GLY A 132 9.39 6.71 -14.13
N THR A 133 9.05 7.14 -15.34
CA THR A 133 8.48 6.45 -16.48
C THR A 133 8.91 4.98 -16.61
N ILE A 134 7.94 4.06 -16.59
CA ILE A 134 8.03 2.82 -17.34
C ILE A 134 6.69 2.63 -18.06
N GLN A 135 6.68 2.94 -19.36
CA GLN A 135 5.62 2.48 -20.26
C GLN A 135 5.73 0.96 -20.41
N TYR A 136 4.66 0.22 -20.13
CA TYR A 136 4.42 -1.09 -20.71
C TYR A 136 3.16 -1.00 -21.54
N VAL A 137 3.31 -1.12 -22.86
CA VAL A 137 2.22 -1.34 -23.81
C VAL A 137 2.19 -2.84 -24.14
N ASN A 138 1.02 -3.44 -23.94
CA ASN A 138 0.47 -4.65 -24.57
C ASN A 138 -1.05 -4.41 -24.52
N LEU A 139 -1.84 -4.37 -25.60
CA LEU A 139 -1.72 -4.81 -26.99
C LEU A 139 -1.79 -3.64 -27.98
#